data_AF-A0AAV5U4S2-F1
#
_entry.id   AF-A0AAV5U4S2-F1
#
_cell.length_a   1.000
_cell.length_b   1.000
_cell.length_c   1.000
_cell.angle_alpha   90.00
_cell.angle_beta   90.00
_cell.angle_gamma   90.00
#
_symmetry.space_group_name_H-M   'P 1'
#
loop_
_entity.id
_entity.type
_entity.pdbx_description
1 polymer ?
#
loop_
_entity_poly.entity_id
_entity_poly.type
_entity_poly.pdbx_seq_one_letter_code
_entity_poly.pdbx_strand_id
1 'polypeptide(L)'
;RDRIVGFVDRYHSWFGDTSAYGMGPICEYSMLLDSYFVVHKEFFYEYSYNMHPAIRKHVDDTINCGDIAFNYLVSHLTRKAPMKVQKLSSDRNRKIKLGLAGHKDHLLERDGCIQKLNAIYGYNPLVLSQVKAM
;
A
#
# COMPACT_ATOMS: atom_id res chain seq x y z
N ARG A 1 13.62 10.93 -8.68
CA ARG A 1 13.15 10.42 -7.37
C ARG A 1 12.13 9.33 -7.66
N ASP A 2 12.36 8.11 -7.22
CA ASP A 2 11.79 6.88 -7.81
C ASP A 2 11.15 5.94 -6.78
N ARG A 3 10.81 6.44 -5.59
CA ARG A 3 10.19 5.66 -4.52
C ARG A 3 9.12 6.49 -3.83
N ILE A 4 8.16 5.79 -3.24
CA ILE A 4 7.25 6.35 -2.24
C ILE A 4 8.04 6.53 -0.94
N VAL A 5 7.93 7.71 -0.31
CA VAL A 5 8.59 8.02 0.96
C VAL A 5 7.53 8.42 1.98
N GLY A 6 7.52 7.84 3.18
CA GLY A 6 6.43 8.09 4.12
C GLY A 6 6.58 7.43 5.49
N PHE A 7 5.59 7.63 6.35
CA PHE A 7 5.69 7.29 7.77
C PHE A 7 4.91 6.04 8.20
N VAL A 8 3.77 5.77 7.57
CA VAL A 8 2.86 4.71 8.02
C VAL A 8 3.03 3.48 7.15
N ASP A 9 3.70 2.47 7.70
CA ASP A 9 4.08 1.26 6.99
C ASP A 9 3.08 0.12 7.12
N ARG A 10 3.02 -0.68 6.06
CA ARG A 10 2.30 -1.96 5.97
C ARG A 10 3.14 -2.93 5.15
N TYR A 11 2.73 -4.18 5.16
CA TYR A 11 3.43 -5.24 4.45
C TYR A 11 2.44 -6.15 3.74
N HIS A 12 2.94 -6.93 2.80
CA HIS A 12 2.25 -8.12 2.33
C HIS A 12 2.88 -9.34 3.01
N SER A 13 2.07 -10.36 3.27
CA SER A 13 2.52 -11.67 3.72
C SER A 13 2.11 -12.73 2.71
N TRP A 14 2.69 -13.92 2.83
CA TRP A 14 2.36 -15.07 2.01
C TRP A 14 1.89 -16.22 2.90
N PHE A 15 0.84 -16.90 2.47
CA PHE A 15 0.39 -18.18 3.02
C PHE A 15 0.20 -19.16 1.86
N GLY A 16 1.17 -20.05 1.67
CA GLY A 16 1.31 -20.80 0.43
C GLY A 16 1.43 -19.84 -0.75
N ASP A 17 0.61 -20.06 -1.79
CA ASP A 17 0.61 -19.25 -3.01
C ASP A 17 -0.29 -18.00 -2.93
N THR A 18 -0.90 -17.74 -1.77
CA THR A 18 -1.82 -16.61 -1.57
C THR A 18 -1.13 -15.52 -0.76
N SER A 19 -1.05 -14.31 -1.31
CA SER A 19 -0.59 -13.15 -0.55
C SER A 19 -1.75 -12.39 0.11
N ALA A 20 -1.50 -11.83 1.30
CA ALA A 20 -2.47 -11.11 2.10
C ALA A 20 -1.90 -9.77 2.62
N TYR A 21 -2.79 -8.90 3.08
CA TYR A 21 -2.44 -7.59 3.63
C TYR A 21 -2.07 -7.73 5.11
N GLY A 22 -0.90 -7.20 5.44
CA GLY A 22 -0.33 -7.24 6.78
C GLY A 22 -0.39 -5.89 7.50
N MET A 23 -0.80 -5.95 8.77
CA MET A 23 -0.71 -4.84 9.72
C MET A 23 -0.05 -5.34 11.01
N GLY A 24 0.77 -4.52 11.65
CA GLY A 24 1.37 -4.83 12.95
C GLY A 24 2.84 -4.43 13.02
N PRO A 25 3.45 -4.47 14.22
CA PRO A 25 4.85 -4.15 14.40
C PRO A 25 5.70 -5.32 13.89
N ILE A 26 6.11 -5.24 12.63
CA ILE A 26 7.14 -6.13 12.08
C ILE A 26 8.33 -5.30 11.58
N CYS A 27 9.48 -5.95 11.44
CA CYS A 27 10.71 -5.28 10.99
C CYS A 27 10.69 -4.94 9.50
N GLU A 28 9.83 -5.59 8.73
CA GLU A 28 9.77 -5.47 7.27
C GLU A 28 8.53 -4.73 6.81
N TYR A 29 8.62 -4.02 5.69
CA TYR A 29 7.48 -3.35 5.09
C TYR A 29 7.61 -3.38 3.58
N SER A 30 6.48 -3.34 2.89
CA SER A 30 6.44 -3.31 1.42
C SER A 30 5.47 -2.26 0.90
N MET A 31 4.76 -1.57 1.78
CA MET A 31 3.77 -0.56 1.44
C MET A 31 3.83 0.60 2.43
N LEU A 32 3.47 1.79 1.94
CA LEU A 32 3.23 2.97 2.75
C LEU A 32 1.82 3.50 2.49
N LEU A 33 1.10 3.88 3.55
CA LEU A 33 -0.22 4.48 3.41
C LEU A 33 -0.10 5.90 2.84
N ASP A 34 -1.01 6.23 1.94
CA ASP A 34 -1.09 7.51 1.23
C ASP A 34 -1.32 8.73 2.14
N SER A 35 -1.88 8.50 3.33
CA SER A 35 -2.23 9.56 4.29
C SER A 35 -1.01 10.37 4.77
N TYR A 36 0.20 9.81 4.69
CA TYR A 36 1.43 10.46 5.16
C TYR A 36 2.65 10.06 4.33
N PHE A 37 2.54 10.18 3.00
CA PHE A 37 3.64 9.94 2.09
C PHE A 37 3.88 11.08 1.08
N VAL A 38 5.04 11.08 0.45
CA VAL A 38 5.38 11.92 -0.69
C VAL A 38 5.94 11.04 -1.79
N VAL A 39 5.65 11.41 -3.03
CA VAL A 39 6.01 10.63 -4.21
C VAL A 39 6.15 11.56 -5.42
N HIS A 40 6.89 11.13 -6.44
CA HIS A 40 7.03 11.89 -7.67
C HIS A 40 5.67 12.04 -8.37
N LYS A 41 5.37 13.23 -8.92
CA LYS A 41 4.07 13.53 -9.55
C LYS A 41 3.72 12.59 -10.70
N GLU A 42 4.73 12.07 -11.39
CA GLU A 42 4.56 11.14 -12.51
C GLU A 42 3.83 9.88 -12.09
N PHE A 43 4.03 9.38 -10.87
CA PHE A 43 3.31 8.20 -10.41
C PHE A 43 1.80 8.45 -10.22
N PHE A 44 1.38 9.69 -9.93
CA PHE A 44 -0.05 10.04 -9.97
C PHE A 44 -0.59 10.09 -11.40
N TYR A 45 0.23 10.53 -12.37
CA TYR A 45 -0.12 10.47 -13.78
C TYR A 45 -0.28 9.01 -14.23
N GLU A 46 0.71 8.16 -13.94
CA GLU A 46 0.66 6.72 -14.23
C GLU A 46 -0.58 6.08 -13.59
N TYR A 47 -0.87 6.41 -12.33
CA TYR A 47 -2.06 5.90 -11.63
C TYR A 47 -3.36 6.35 -12.31
N SER A 48 -3.43 7.60 -12.74
CA SER A 48 -4.67 8.18 -13.27
C SER A 48 -4.94 7.78 -14.72
N TYR A 49 -3.89 7.61 -15.53
CA TYR A 49 -4.03 7.48 -16.98
C TYR A 49 -3.57 6.12 -17.52
N ASN A 50 -2.59 5.47 -16.88
CA ASN A 50 -1.97 4.25 -17.41
C ASN A 50 -2.30 2.99 -16.57
N MET A 51 -2.77 3.16 -15.34
CA MET A 51 -3.26 2.06 -14.50
C MET A 51 -4.39 1.30 -15.20
N HIS A 52 -4.33 -0.03 -15.17
CA HIS A 52 -5.35 -0.88 -15.79
C HIS A 52 -6.76 -0.48 -15.29
N PRO A 53 -7.73 -0.19 -16.19
CA PRO A 53 -9.03 0.35 -15.80
C PRO A 53 -9.79 -0.50 -14.79
N ALA A 54 -9.67 -1.83 -14.87
CA ALA A 54 -10.29 -2.75 -13.91
C ALA A 54 -9.77 -2.56 -12.47
N ILE A 55 -8.52 -2.11 -12.29
CA ILE A 55 -7.97 -1.82 -10.96
C ILE A 55 -8.58 -0.54 -10.42
N ARG A 56 -8.58 0.54 -11.22
CA ARG A 56 -9.19 1.81 -10.80
C ARG A 56 -10.66 1.63 -10.47
N LYS A 57 -11.41 0.94 -11.33
CA LYS A 57 -12.81 0.60 -11.07
C LYS A 57 -12.97 -0.19 -9.76
N HIS A 58 -12.11 -1.15 -9.48
CA HIS A 58 -12.18 -1.91 -8.23
C HIS A 58 -11.95 -1.03 -7.00
N VAL A 59 -10.97 -0.12 -7.04
CA VAL A 59 -10.70 0.85 -5.97
C VAL A 59 -11.91 1.77 -5.77
N ASP A 60 -12.49 2.29 -6.85
CA ASP A 60 -13.66 3.18 -6.81
C ASP A 60 -14.89 2.45 -6.25
N ASP A 61 -15.15 1.21 -6.67
CA ASP A 61 -16.30 0.41 -6.23
C ASP A 61 -16.16 0.00 -4.74
N THR A 62 -14.95 -0.27 -4.27
CA THR A 62 -14.69 -0.78 -2.91
C THR A 62 -14.47 0.36 -1.92
N ILE A 63 -14.12 1.56 -2.40
CA ILE A 63 -13.75 2.73 -1.56
C ILE A 63 -12.70 2.31 -0.52
N ASN A 64 -11.72 1.52 -0.95
CA ASN A 64 -10.64 0.97 -0.15
C ASN A 64 -9.42 0.74 -1.06
N CYS A 65 -8.28 0.39 -0.47
CA CYS A 65 -7.08 -0.10 -1.13
C CYS A 65 -6.47 0.75 -2.27
N GLY A 66 -6.85 2.03 -2.39
CA GLY A 66 -6.19 2.97 -3.30
C GLY A 66 -4.69 3.11 -3.02
N ASP A 67 -4.31 3.11 -1.74
CA ASP A 67 -2.92 3.03 -1.28
C ASP A 67 -2.22 1.73 -1.71
N ILE A 68 -2.86 0.56 -1.58
CA ILE A 68 -2.33 -0.73 -2.03
C ILE A 68 -2.11 -0.69 -3.54
N ALA A 69 -3.11 -0.27 -4.31
CA ALA A 69 -3.04 -0.16 -5.76
C ALA A 69 -1.91 0.78 -6.21
N PHE A 70 -1.73 1.91 -5.52
CA PHE A 70 -0.65 2.85 -5.79
C PHE A 70 0.73 2.26 -5.47
N ASN A 71 0.89 1.55 -4.35
CA ASN A 71 2.14 0.86 -4.03
C ASN A 71 2.45 -0.27 -5.03
N TYR A 72 1.42 -1.00 -5.51
CA TYR A 72 1.57 -1.99 -6.59
C TYR A 72 2.12 -1.35 -7.85
N LEU A 73 1.52 -0.24 -8.30
CA LEU A 73 1.94 0.47 -9.49
C LEU A 73 3.40 0.95 -9.38
N VAL A 74 3.75 1.65 -8.30
CA VAL A 74 5.12 2.16 -8.15
C VAL A 74 6.13 1.02 -8.06
N SER A 75 5.81 -0.06 -7.34
CA SER A 75 6.69 -1.22 -7.24
C SER A 75 6.82 -1.95 -8.58
N HIS A 76 5.74 -2.05 -9.36
CA HIS A 76 5.75 -2.63 -10.70
C HIS A 76 6.67 -1.85 -11.65
N LEU A 77 6.57 -0.51 -11.65
CA LEU A 77 7.35 0.36 -12.52
C LEU A 77 8.82 0.43 -12.11
N THR A 78 9.11 0.45 -10.81
CA THR A 78 10.46 0.78 -10.31
C THR A 78 11.25 -0.43 -9.83
N ARG A 79 10.57 -1.53 -9.51
CA ARG A 79 11.13 -2.73 -8.87
C ARG A 79 11.82 -2.42 -7.54
N LYS A 80 11.39 -1.36 -6.85
CA LYS A 80 11.96 -0.88 -5.60
C LYS A 80 10.90 -0.86 -4.51
N ALA A 81 11.32 -1.26 -3.31
CA ALA A 81 10.52 -1.08 -2.11
C ALA A 81 10.36 0.42 -1.77
N PRO A 82 9.27 0.81 -1.09
CA PRO A 82 9.13 2.15 -0.54
C PRO A 82 10.22 2.47 0.49
N MET A 83 10.34 3.74 0.87
CA MET A 83 11.30 4.21 1.87
C MET A 83 10.56 4.77 3.09
N LYS A 84 10.58 4.01 4.18
CA LYS A 84 10.04 4.42 5.48
C LYS A 84 10.95 5.46 6.13
N VAL A 85 10.35 6.53 6.64
CA VAL A 85 11.03 7.58 7.41
C VAL A 85 10.65 7.48 8.89
N GLN A 86 11.60 7.75 9.77
CA GLN A 86 11.34 7.83 11.20
C GLN A 86 10.43 9.03 11.53
N LYS A 87 9.29 8.77 12.15
CA LYS A 87 8.49 9.85 12.77
C LYS A 87 9.20 10.34 14.03
N LEU A 88 9.50 11.63 14.10
CA LEU A 88 10.16 12.26 15.26
C LEU A 88 9.27 12.31 16.51
N SER A 89 7.95 12.33 16.34
CA SER A 89 6.98 12.33 17.44
C SER A 89 5.83 11.35 17.20
N SER A 90 5.55 10.49 18.18
CA SER A 90 4.34 9.66 18.15
C SER A 90 3.13 10.54 18.42
N ASP A 91 2.11 10.49 17.57
CA ASP A 91 0.84 11.16 17.87
C ASP A 91 0.08 10.29 18.88
N ARG A 92 0.17 10.67 20.16
CA ARG A 92 -0.34 9.88 21.30
C ARG A 92 -1.87 9.93 21.41
N ASN A 93 -2.53 10.77 20.62
CA ASN A 93 -3.97 11.01 20.67
C ASN A 93 -4.76 10.29 19.56
N ARG A 94 -4.28 9.15 19.06
CA ARG A 94 -5.05 8.34 18.10
C ARG A 94 -6.15 7.56 18.81
N LYS A 95 -7.22 8.23 19.25
CA LYS A 95 -8.42 7.58 19.78
C LYS A 95 -9.54 7.51 18.73
N ILE A 96 -10.10 6.30 18.65
CA ILE A 96 -11.31 5.84 17.93
C ILE A 96 -11.16 5.74 16.41
N LYS A 97 -11.31 4.51 15.89
CA LYS A 97 -11.51 4.24 14.47
C LYS A 97 -12.90 4.76 14.03
N LEU A 98 -13.02 6.06 13.83
CA LEU A 98 -14.13 6.66 13.10
C LEU A 98 -13.73 6.70 11.61
N GLY A 99 -14.58 6.16 10.73
CA GLY A 99 -14.35 6.10 9.28
C GLY A 99 -13.99 4.71 8.74
N LEU A 100 -13.55 4.65 7.47
CA LEU A 100 -13.40 3.42 6.67
C LEU A 100 -12.58 2.32 7.36
N ALA A 101 -11.49 2.68 8.05
CA ALA A 101 -10.62 1.72 8.77
C ALA A 101 -11.28 1.07 10.01
N GLY A 102 -12.44 1.60 10.43
CA GLY A 102 -13.29 1.10 11.51
C GLY A 102 -14.30 0.04 11.11
N HIS A 103 -14.56 -0.14 9.81
CA HIS A 103 -15.48 -1.17 9.32
C HIS A 103 -14.95 -2.57 9.63
N LYS A 104 -15.86 -3.51 9.95
CA LYS A 104 -15.52 -4.88 10.34
C LYS A 104 -14.74 -5.61 9.24
N ASP A 105 -15.14 -5.39 7.99
CA ASP A 105 -14.58 -6.09 6.83
C ASP A 105 -13.37 -5.39 6.22
N HIS A 106 -12.94 -4.25 6.77
CA HIS A 106 -11.89 -3.42 6.18
C HIS A 106 -10.59 -4.15 5.87
N LEU A 107 -10.17 -5.07 6.76
CA LEU A 107 -8.95 -5.86 6.56
C LEU A 107 -9.17 -6.99 5.54
N LEU A 108 -10.34 -7.64 5.58
CA LEU A 108 -10.71 -8.68 4.64
C LEU A 108 -10.81 -8.13 3.21
N GLU A 109 -11.37 -6.94 3.05
CA GLU A 109 -11.41 -6.22 1.77
C GLU A 109 -9.99 -5.93 1.25
N ARG A 110 -9.06 -5.56 2.14
CA ARG A 110 -7.66 -5.32 1.75
C ARG A 110 -6.93 -6.59 1.31
N ASP A 111 -7.21 -7.72 1.94
CA ASP A 111 -6.74 -9.03 1.47
C ASP A 111 -7.29 -9.33 0.07
N GLY A 112 -8.60 -9.11 -0.12
CA GLY A 112 -9.27 -9.26 -1.42
C GLY A 112 -8.68 -8.35 -2.50
N CYS A 113 -8.32 -7.11 -2.17
CA CYS A 113 -7.66 -6.21 -3.10
C CYS A 113 -6.30 -6.76 -3.54
N ILE A 114 -5.47 -7.26 -2.62
CA ILE A 114 -4.18 -7.88 -2.97
C ILE A 114 -4.38 -9.07 -3.91
N GLN A 115 -5.32 -9.95 -3.62
CA GLN A 115 -5.61 -11.12 -4.45
C GLN A 115 -6.07 -10.72 -5.85
N LYS A 116 -6.97 -9.73 -5.96
CA LYS A 116 -7.47 -9.23 -7.24
C LYS A 116 -6.39 -8.50 -8.04
N LEU A 117 -5.54 -7.72 -7.38
CA LEU A 117 -4.41 -7.06 -8.01
C LEU A 117 -3.41 -8.08 -8.55
N ASN A 118 -3.08 -9.12 -7.79
CA ASN A 118 -2.22 -10.21 -8.28
C ASN A 118 -2.80 -10.88 -9.52
N ALA A 119 -4.11 -11.13 -9.55
CA ALA A 119 -4.76 -11.73 -10.71
C ALA A 119 -4.67 -10.84 -11.97
N ILE A 120 -4.77 -9.51 -11.80
CA ILE A 120 -4.67 -8.55 -12.92
C ILE A 120 -3.22 -8.35 -13.38
N TYR A 121 -2.27 -8.23 -12.45
CA TYR A 121 -0.84 -8.08 -12.77
C TYR A 121 -0.17 -9.39 -13.22
N GLY A 122 -0.75 -10.54 -12.85
CA GLY A 122 -0.16 -11.87 -13.04
C GLY A 122 0.90 -12.26 -11.99
N TYR A 123 1.20 -11.37 -11.03
CA TYR A 123 2.14 -11.58 -9.93
C TYR A 123 1.97 -10.48 -8.86
N ASN A 124 2.64 -10.63 -7.72
CA ASN A 124 2.72 -9.59 -6.68
C ASN A 124 4.01 -8.75 -6.87
N PRO A 125 3.93 -7.45 -7.21
CA PRO A 125 5.10 -6.60 -7.43
C PRO A 125 5.69 -5.99 -6.16
N LEU A 126 5.07 -6.16 -4.99
CA LEU A 126 5.53 -5.52 -3.77
C LEU A 126 6.87 -6.10 -3.32
N VAL A 127 7.78 -5.20 -2.91
CA VAL A 127 9.13 -5.58 -2.46
C VAL A 127 9.27 -5.25 -0.98
N LEU A 128 9.68 -6.22 -0.16
CA LEU A 128 9.96 -6.02 1.26
C LEU A 128 11.25 -5.20 1.46
N SER A 129 11.26 -4.39 2.51
CA SER A 129 12.40 -3.58 2.94
C SER A 129 12.41 -3.49 4.46
N GLN A 130 13.61 -3.39 5.02
CA GLN A 130 13.85 -3.08 6.42
C GLN A 130 14.52 -1.70 6.59
N VAL A 131 14.83 -1.02 5.47
CA VAL A 131 15.57 0.25 5.47
C VAL A 131 14.70 1.33 6.11
N LYS A 132 15.27 2.10 7.03
CA LYS A 132 14.59 3.24 7.63
C LYS A 132 15.49 4.47 7.46
N ALA A 133 14.98 5.48 6.77
CA ALA A 133 15.65 6.77 6.70
C ALA A 133 15.40 7.54 8.01
N MET A 134 16.46 8.14 8.56
CA MET A 134 16.41 9.01 9.73
C MET A 134 16.21 10.47 9.30
#